data_AF-A0AAX4JGF8-F1
#
_entry.id   AF-A0AAX4JGF8-F1
#
_cell.length_a   1.000
_cell.length_b   1.000
_cell.length_c   1.000
_cell.angle_alpha   90.00
_cell.angle_beta   90.00
_cell.angle_gamma   90.00
#
_symmetry.space_group_name_H-M   'P 1'
#
loop_
_entity.id
_entity.type
_entity.pdbx_description
1 polymer ?
#
loop_
_entity_poly.entity_id
_entity_poly.type
_entity_poly.pdbx_seq_one_letter_code
_entity_poly.pdbx_strand_id
1 'polypeptide(L)'
;MAKKQVQTTKDIKAQIKEIEEKMFGLKNKKQKSALEKQIEALRIKDSELKQSKVKKEVRPVVQKIPVGVDPKTVQCVNYLNKVCNDGENCRFAHENIKKIESKNTEVDKTKTKHVCRFLLDAINNNEFNNNWKCPFPKCNDIHKLIDLKGDTTAELSLEEYLELSRQSLGDNLTPLTEERFIEWKEKKLKEELEHQKKLQALSSGPKGLELFESRPEIFLDDEEAVDVDYKERCYSEEEEEDAPIYN
;
A
#
# COMPACT_ATOMS: atom_id res chain seq x y z
N MET A 1 37.11 -16.74 7.74
CA MET A 1 35.77 -17.32 7.46
C MET A 1 35.27 -18.02 8.71
N ALA A 2 34.40 -17.37 9.49
CA ALA A 2 33.83 -17.95 10.71
C ALA A 2 32.60 -18.79 10.34
N LYS A 3 32.70 -20.11 10.52
CA LYS A 3 31.57 -21.04 10.35
C LYS A 3 30.52 -20.73 11.42
N LYS A 4 29.40 -20.11 11.05
CA LYS A 4 28.22 -19.96 11.92
C LYS A 4 27.64 -21.35 12.17
N GLN A 5 27.82 -21.87 13.38
CA GLN A 5 27.28 -23.16 13.80
C GLN A 5 25.74 -23.12 13.76
N VAL A 6 25.15 -23.93 12.88
CA VAL A 6 23.72 -24.21 12.88
C VAL A 6 23.47 -25.23 13.99
N GLN A 7 23.11 -24.77 15.19
CA GLN A 7 22.69 -25.65 16.28
C GLN A 7 21.51 -26.50 15.80
N THR A 8 21.66 -27.82 15.87
CA THR A 8 20.75 -28.73 15.19
C THR A 8 19.49 -28.90 16.05
N THR A 9 18.32 -28.97 15.42
CA THR A 9 17.02 -29.15 16.10
C THR A 9 16.93 -30.47 16.89
N LYS A 10 17.86 -31.40 16.66
CA LYS A 10 18.02 -32.64 17.43
C LYS A 10 18.63 -32.36 18.81
N ASP A 11 19.50 -31.35 18.92
CA ASP A 11 20.17 -30.96 20.17
C ASP A 11 19.19 -30.30 21.15
N ILE A 12 18.24 -29.50 20.65
CA ILE A 12 17.20 -28.86 21.48
C ILE A 12 16.26 -29.90 22.10
N LYS A 13 15.88 -30.94 21.34
CA LYS A 13 15.07 -32.05 21.86
C LYS A 13 15.81 -32.87 22.91
N ALA A 14 17.12 -33.09 22.75
CA ALA A 14 17.94 -33.76 23.74
C ALA A 14 18.03 -32.95 25.05
N GLN A 15 18.19 -31.63 24.95
CA GLN A 15 18.21 -30.71 26.10
C GLN A 15 16.87 -30.67 26.85
N ILE A 16 15.74 -30.70 26.14
CA ILE A 16 14.41 -30.77 26.77
C ILE A 16 14.27 -32.05 27.59
N LYS A 17 14.68 -33.20 27.03
CA LYS A 17 14.60 -34.49 27.73
C LYS A 17 15.49 -34.53 29.00
N GLU A 18 16.69 -33.96 28.93
CA GLU A 18 17.60 -33.87 30.08
C GLU A 18 17.03 -32.98 31.20
N ILE A 19 16.35 -31.88 30.86
CA ILE A 19 15.69 -31.00 31.84
C ILE A 19 14.43 -31.66 32.42
N GLU A 20 13.67 -32.40 31.62
CA GLU A 20 12.51 -33.19 32.06
C GLU A 20 12.91 -34.32 33.04
N GLU A 21 14.05 -34.96 32.81
CA GLU A 21 14.62 -35.96 33.74
C GLU A 21 15.09 -35.31 35.06
N LYS A 22 15.72 -34.13 35.01
CA LYS A 22 16.10 -33.34 36.21
C LYS A 22 14.89 -32.83 37.00
N MET A 23 13.74 -32.67 36.33
CA MET A 23 12.48 -32.26 36.94
C MET A 23 11.77 -33.39 37.70
N PHE A 24 12.08 -34.64 37.35
CA PHE A 24 11.52 -35.83 37.99
C PHE A 24 12.22 -36.09 39.34
N GLY A 25 11.69 -35.48 40.41
CA GLY A 25 12.14 -35.72 41.79
C GLY A 25 12.33 -34.46 42.66
N LEU A 26 12.27 -33.26 42.08
CA LEU A 26 12.41 -32.00 42.81
C LEU A 26 11.12 -31.63 43.55
N LYS A 27 11.15 -31.64 44.89
CA LYS A 27 10.03 -31.25 45.77
C LYS A 27 9.89 -29.72 45.97
N ASN A 28 10.86 -28.94 45.49
CA ASN A 28 10.90 -27.48 45.64
C ASN A 28 10.09 -26.76 44.56
N LYS A 29 8.95 -26.18 44.94
CA LYS A 29 7.98 -25.52 44.04
C LYS A 29 8.56 -24.39 43.18
N LYS A 30 9.54 -23.63 43.70
CA LYS A 30 10.21 -22.53 42.97
C LYS A 30 11.22 -23.02 41.92
N GLN A 31 11.94 -24.11 42.19
CA GLN A 31 12.89 -24.69 41.24
C GLN A 31 12.17 -25.43 40.12
N LYS A 32 11.05 -26.08 40.45
CA LYS A 32 10.16 -26.73 39.49
C LYS A 32 9.60 -25.74 38.45
N SER A 33 9.08 -24.59 38.90
CA SER A 33 8.54 -23.58 37.99
C SER A 33 9.59 -22.87 37.13
N ALA A 34 10.84 -22.78 37.60
CA ALA A 34 11.95 -22.22 36.81
C ALA A 34 12.36 -23.14 35.66
N LEU A 35 12.43 -24.45 35.91
CA LEU A 35 12.77 -25.46 34.91
C LEU A 35 11.61 -25.69 33.91
N GLU A 36 10.35 -25.62 34.34
CA GLU A 36 9.18 -25.61 33.44
C GLU A 36 9.22 -24.44 32.44
N LYS A 37 9.56 -23.23 32.92
CA LYS A 37 9.75 -22.06 32.04
C LYS A 37 10.90 -22.24 31.04
N GLN A 38 11.97 -22.94 31.44
CA GLN A 38 13.10 -23.23 30.56
C GLN A 38 12.74 -24.23 29.46
N ILE A 39 11.93 -25.26 29.77
CA ILE A 39 11.41 -26.21 28.78
C ILE A 39 10.54 -25.49 27.76
N GLU A 40 9.62 -24.62 28.21
CA GLU A 40 8.73 -23.88 27.32
C GLU A 40 9.51 -22.94 26.38
N ALA A 41 10.51 -22.23 26.91
CA ALA A 41 11.38 -21.38 26.09
C ALA A 41 12.17 -22.18 25.02
N LEU A 42 12.60 -23.41 25.32
CA LEU A 42 13.27 -24.28 24.34
C LEU A 42 12.29 -24.83 23.29
N ARG A 43 11.03 -25.11 23.65
CA ARG A 43 9.97 -25.53 22.72
C ARG A 43 9.58 -24.42 21.74
N ILE A 44 9.51 -23.17 22.22
CA ILE A 44 9.28 -21.98 21.37
C ILE A 44 10.44 -21.80 20.37
N LYS A 45 11.70 -21.93 20.82
CA LYS A 45 12.85 -21.85 19.89
C LYS A 45 12.86 -22.94 18.82
N ASP A 46 12.46 -24.17 19.16
CA ASP A 46 12.35 -25.26 18.18
C ASP A 46 11.23 -25.00 17.15
N SER A 47 10.12 -24.38 17.55
CA SER A 47 9.03 -24.02 16.62
C SER A 47 9.45 -22.92 15.64
N GLU A 48 10.16 -21.88 16.10
CA GLU A 48 10.71 -20.81 15.25
C GLU A 48 11.76 -21.32 14.25
N LEU A 49 12.64 -22.23 14.69
CA LEU A 49 13.63 -22.87 13.83
C LEU A 49 12.99 -23.79 12.79
N LYS A 50 11.86 -24.45 13.11
CA LYS A 50 11.10 -25.24 12.14
C LYS A 50 10.37 -24.35 11.13
N GLN A 51 9.73 -23.27 11.57
CA GLN A 51 9.06 -22.32 10.68
C GLN A 51 10.03 -21.65 9.69
N SER A 52 11.22 -21.29 10.14
CA SER A 52 12.26 -20.72 9.27
C SER A 52 12.87 -21.73 8.29
N LYS A 53 12.89 -23.03 8.62
CA LYS A 53 13.28 -24.11 7.69
C LYS A 53 12.21 -24.41 6.65
N VAL A 54 10.92 -24.44 7.04
CA VAL A 54 9.80 -24.64 6.10
C VAL A 54 9.71 -23.50 5.08
N LYS A 55 10.06 -22.25 5.46
CA LYS A 55 10.19 -21.14 4.50
C LYS A 55 11.36 -21.28 3.52
N LYS A 56 12.35 -22.12 3.83
CA LYS A 56 13.49 -22.45 2.94
C LYS A 56 13.28 -23.71 2.11
N GLU A 57 12.23 -24.49 2.37
CA GLU A 57 11.85 -25.60 1.50
C GLU A 57 11.23 -25.02 0.21
N VAL A 58 12.00 -25.12 -0.88
CA VAL A 58 11.64 -24.56 -2.18
C VAL A 58 10.46 -25.33 -2.75
N ARG A 59 9.29 -24.70 -2.78
CA ARG A 59 8.09 -25.26 -3.44
C ARG A 59 8.27 -25.20 -4.96
N PRO A 60 7.71 -26.15 -5.73
CA PRO A 60 7.73 -26.10 -7.18
C PRO A 60 7.04 -24.82 -7.67
N VAL A 61 7.73 -24.04 -8.50
CA VAL A 61 7.25 -22.76 -9.04
C VAL A 61 6.58 -23.02 -10.39
N VAL A 62 5.39 -22.48 -10.61
CA VAL A 62 4.70 -22.51 -11.91
C VAL A 62 5.24 -21.37 -12.79
N GLN A 63 5.93 -21.71 -13.87
CA GLN A 63 6.49 -20.73 -14.82
C GLN A 63 5.43 -20.38 -15.89
N LYS A 64 5.12 -19.08 -16.03
CA LYS A 64 4.26 -18.55 -17.11
C LYS A 64 5.15 -18.02 -18.24
N ILE A 65 4.81 -18.31 -19.49
CA ILE A 65 5.58 -17.90 -20.67
C ILE A 65 4.72 -16.94 -21.51
N PRO A 66 5.28 -15.83 -22.03
CA PRO A 66 4.59 -14.94 -22.97
C PRO A 66 4.14 -15.68 -24.24
N VAL A 67 3.04 -15.23 -24.84
CA VAL A 67 2.47 -15.85 -26.04
C VAL A 67 3.45 -15.72 -27.22
N GLY A 68 3.78 -16.84 -27.88
CA GLY A 68 4.70 -16.88 -29.02
C GLY A 68 6.13 -17.36 -28.70
N VAL A 69 6.46 -17.63 -27.42
CA VAL A 69 7.73 -18.26 -27.05
C VAL A 69 7.49 -19.76 -26.78
N ASP A 70 8.20 -20.62 -27.52
CA ASP A 70 8.09 -22.06 -27.37
C ASP A 70 8.57 -22.52 -25.98
N PRO A 71 7.76 -23.26 -25.20
CA PRO A 71 8.13 -23.61 -23.83
C PRO A 71 9.43 -24.41 -23.68
N LYS A 72 9.80 -25.19 -24.69
CA LYS A 72 11.06 -25.96 -24.70
C LYS A 72 12.30 -25.09 -24.95
N THR A 73 12.15 -23.84 -25.38
CA THR A 73 13.27 -22.89 -25.51
C THR A 73 13.61 -22.21 -24.17
N VAL A 74 12.73 -22.32 -23.18
CA VAL A 74 12.90 -21.73 -21.85
C VAL A 74 13.41 -22.79 -20.88
N GLN A 75 14.46 -22.45 -20.14
CA GLN A 75 15.05 -23.34 -19.15
C GLN A 75 14.11 -23.56 -17.96
N CYS A 76 13.94 -24.82 -17.54
CA CYS A 76 13.08 -25.18 -16.43
C CYS A 76 13.66 -24.68 -15.09
N VAL A 77 12.98 -23.72 -14.45
CA VAL A 77 13.33 -23.22 -13.10
C VAL A 77 13.27 -24.34 -12.04
N ASN A 78 12.31 -25.26 -12.16
CA ASN A 78 12.20 -26.39 -11.22
C ASN A 78 13.35 -27.40 -11.40
N TYR A 79 13.85 -27.58 -12.62
CA TYR A 79 15.03 -28.42 -12.88
C TYR A 79 16.29 -27.76 -12.31
N LEU A 80 16.44 -26.44 -12.53
CA LEU A 80 17.54 -25.66 -11.94
C LEU A 80 17.54 -25.75 -10.41
N ASN A 81 16.36 -25.74 -9.79
CA ASN A 81 16.19 -25.89 -8.34
C ASN A 81 16.21 -27.34 -7.85
N LYS A 82 16.37 -28.34 -8.75
CA LYS A 82 16.34 -29.79 -8.45
C LYS A 82 15.02 -30.29 -7.84
N VAL A 83 13.90 -29.65 -8.18
CA VAL A 83 12.53 -29.98 -7.72
C VAL A 83 11.64 -30.49 -8.88
N CYS A 84 12.15 -30.55 -10.12
CA CYS A 84 11.38 -31.04 -11.26
C CYS A 84 11.31 -32.58 -11.29
N ASN A 85 10.08 -33.12 -11.40
CA ASN A 85 9.80 -34.55 -11.48
C ASN A 85 9.57 -35.06 -12.91
N ASP A 86 9.56 -34.16 -13.91
CA ASP A 86 9.10 -34.47 -15.27
C ASP A 86 10.19 -35.04 -16.19
N GLY A 87 11.45 -35.13 -15.72
CA GLY A 87 12.55 -35.75 -16.45
C GLY A 87 12.72 -35.20 -17.87
N GLU A 88 12.98 -36.06 -18.86
CA GLU A 88 13.18 -35.66 -20.26
C GLU A 88 11.89 -35.18 -20.96
N ASN A 89 10.72 -35.45 -20.37
CA ASN A 89 9.42 -35.05 -20.91
C ASN A 89 8.93 -33.70 -20.37
N CYS A 90 9.77 -32.95 -19.64
CA CYS A 90 9.39 -31.64 -19.14
C CYS A 90 8.98 -30.68 -20.27
N ARG A 91 7.99 -29.83 -20.01
CA ARG A 91 7.53 -28.78 -20.93
C ARG A 91 8.63 -27.74 -21.22
N PHE A 92 9.58 -27.62 -20.31
CA PHE A 92 10.70 -26.69 -20.32
C PHE A 92 12.03 -27.43 -20.53
N ALA A 93 13.05 -26.76 -21.05
CA ALA A 93 14.35 -27.39 -21.29
C ALA A 93 15.09 -27.74 -19.99
N HIS A 94 15.68 -28.94 -19.96
CA HIS A 94 16.57 -29.43 -18.91
C HIS A 94 18.07 -29.35 -19.29
N GLU A 95 18.37 -28.77 -20.45
CA GLU A 95 19.75 -28.49 -20.83
C GLU A 95 20.17 -27.12 -20.28
N ASN A 96 21.43 -26.98 -19.89
CA ASN A 96 22.00 -25.66 -19.58
C ASN A 96 22.11 -24.89 -20.90
N ILE A 97 21.02 -24.20 -21.28
CA ILE A 97 21.02 -23.27 -22.40
C ILE A 97 22.07 -22.23 -22.06
N LYS A 98 23.28 -22.38 -22.63
CA LYS A 98 24.28 -21.31 -22.60
C LYS A 98 23.56 -20.10 -23.16
N LYS A 99 23.49 -19.01 -22.39
CA LYS A 99 23.08 -17.72 -22.94
C LYS A 99 23.89 -17.54 -24.20
N ILE A 100 23.23 -17.70 -25.35
CA ILE A 100 23.80 -17.29 -26.61
C ILE A 100 23.90 -15.79 -26.42
N GLU A 101 25.10 -15.32 -26.13
CA GLU A 101 25.44 -13.91 -26.23
C GLU A 101 24.99 -13.53 -27.63
N SER A 102 23.87 -12.82 -27.68
CA SER A 102 23.21 -12.44 -28.91
C SER A 102 24.27 -11.67 -29.67
N LYS A 103 24.79 -12.29 -30.74
CA LYS A 103 25.72 -11.64 -31.66
C LYS A 103 24.99 -10.42 -32.21
N ASN A 104 25.32 -9.26 -31.64
CA ASN A 104 25.24 -7.94 -32.24
C ASN A 104 24.16 -7.77 -33.31
N THR A 105 22.89 -7.93 -32.93
CA THR A 105 21.81 -7.20 -33.60
C THR A 105 21.88 -5.82 -33.00
N GLU A 106 22.39 -4.88 -33.80
CA GLU A 106 22.33 -3.43 -33.64
C GLU A 106 21.43 -3.04 -32.47
N VAL A 107 22.04 -2.77 -31.31
CA VAL A 107 21.30 -2.51 -30.07
C VAL A 107 20.45 -1.29 -30.31
N ASP A 108 19.15 -1.52 -30.48
CA ASP A 108 18.16 -0.48 -30.61
C ASP A 108 18.42 0.57 -29.53
N LYS A 109 18.68 1.80 -29.98
CA LYS A 109 18.82 2.99 -29.13
C LYS A 109 17.50 3.34 -28.39
N THR A 110 16.54 2.42 -28.37
CA THR A 110 15.19 2.55 -27.83
C THR A 110 15.04 1.94 -26.44
N LYS A 111 16.06 1.28 -25.87
CA LYS A 111 16.00 0.82 -24.47
C LYS A 111 15.99 2.03 -23.54
N THR A 112 14.95 2.14 -22.72
CA THR A 112 14.81 3.19 -21.71
C THR A 112 15.98 3.11 -20.71
N LYS A 113 16.61 4.25 -20.43
CA LYS A 113 17.70 4.33 -19.45
C LYS A 113 17.10 4.17 -18.05
N HIS A 114 17.71 3.34 -17.22
CA HIS A 114 17.31 3.19 -15.82
C HIS A 114 17.97 4.26 -14.94
N VAL A 115 17.44 4.44 -13.73
CA VAL A 115 18.02 5.34 -12.72
C VAL A 115 19.28 4.70 -12.13
N CYS A 116 20.36 5.49 -11.99
CA CYS A 116 21.63 5.00 -11.46
C CYS A 116 21.47 4.46 -10.03
N ARG A 117 21.98 3.26 -9.76
CA ARG A 117 21.92 2.65 -8.42
C ARG A 117 22.61 3.50 -7.34
N PHE A 118 23.76 4.09 -7.67
CA PHE A 118 24.49 4.96 -6.73
C PHE A 118 23.74 6.25 -6.42
N LEU A 119 22.90 6.72 -7.35
CA LEU A 119 22.04 7.88 -7.11
C LEU A 119 20.95 7.54 -6.10
N LEU A 120 20.32 6.38 -6.24
CA LEU A 120 19.34 5.88 -5.27
C LEU A 120 19.96 5.69 -3.89
N ASP A 121 21.16 5.13 -3.82
CA ASP A 121 21.88 4.97 -2.55
C ASP A 121 22.20 6.32 -1.89
N ALA A 122 22.65 7.32 -2.66
CA ALA A 122 22.94 8.67 -2.16
C ALA A 122 21.69 9.41 -1.67
N ILE A 123 20.56 9.25 -2.37
CA ILE A 123 19.26 9.82 -1.94
C ILE A 123 18.77 9.14 -0.66
N ASN A 124 18.82 7.80 -0.60
CA ASN A 124 18.39 7.04 0.58
C ASN A 124 19.25 7.36 1.82
N ASN A 125 20.52 7.72 1.61
CA ASN A 125 21.43 8.11 2.66
C ASN A 125 21.39 9.62 2.98
N ASN A 126 20.55 10.41 2.29
CA ASN A 126 20.50 11.88 2.39
C ASN A 126 21.84 12.60 2.08
N GLU A 127 22.73 11.95 1.33
CA GLU A 127 24.02 12.50 0.92
C GLU A 127 23.98 13.14 -0.47
N PHE A 128 22.78 13.21 -1.07
CA PHE A 128 22.58 13.83 -2.38
C PHE A 128 22.63 15.36 -2.27
N ASN A 129 23.71 15.94 -2.79
CA ASN A 129 23.91 17.38 -2.91
C ASN A 129 23.89 17.80 -4.40
N ASN A 130 23.69 19.09 -4.69
CA ASN A 130 23.69 19.62 -6.07
C ASN A 130 24.98 19.34 -6.87
N ASN A 131 26.07 18.97 -6.19
CA ASN A 131 27.35 18.62 -6.80
C ASN A 131 27.64 17.10 -6.75
N TRP A 132 26.65 16.27 -6.45
CA TRP A 132 26.83 14.82 -6.39
C TRP A 132 27.20 14.28 -7.77
N LYS A 133 28.31 13.54 -7.84
CA LYS A 133 28.82 12.88 -9.04
C LYS A 133 28.83 11.38 -8.79
N CYS A 134 28.39 10.61 -9.79
CA CYS A 134 28.44 9.17 -9.73
C CYS A 134 29.90 8.70 -9.51
N PRO A 135 30.14 7.76 -8.58
CA PRO A 135 31.46 7.15 -8.38
C PRO A 135 32.03 6.47 -9.64
N PHE A 136 31.16 6.12 -10.60
CA PHE A 136 31.57 5.57 -11.89
C PHE A 136 31.43 6.62 -13.01
N PRO A 137 32.55 7.18 -13.53
CA PRO A 137 32.52 8.29 -14.47
C PRO A 137 31.97 7.92 -15.87
N LYS A 138 31.85 6.63 -16.19
CA LYS A 138 31.28 6.12 -17.46
C LYS A 138 29.96 5.37 -17.25
N CYS A 139 29.15 5.78 -16.29
CA CYS A 139 27.86 5.13 -16.05
C CYS A 139 26.85 5.53 -17.13
N ASN A 140 26.14 4.54 -17.69
CA ASN A 140 25.16 4.72 -18.77
C ASN A 140 23.77 5.14 -18.28
N ASP A 141 23.60 5.29 -16.96
CA ASP A 141 22.32 5.44 -16.27
C ASP A 141 22.00 6.93 -15.99
N ILE A 142 20.76 7.20 -15.59
CA ILE A 142 20.30 8.56 -15.28
C ILE A 142 20.88 9.00 -13.92
N HIS A 143 21.62 10.13 -13.91
CA HIS A 143 22.30 10.69 -12.72
C HIS A 143 21.65 11.96 -12.17
N LYS A 144 20.54 12.42 -12.74
CA LYS A 144 19.79 13.59 -12.27
C LYS A 144 18.35 13.19 -12.02
N LEU A 145 17.79 13.62 -10.90
CA LEU A 145 16.35 13.51 -10.69
C LEU A 145 15.66 14.40 -11.73
N ILE A 146 15.01 13.76 -12.69
CA ILE A 146 14.06 14.45 -13.57
C ILE A 146 12.82 14.59 -12.73
N ASP A 147 12.44 15.83 -12.40
CA ASP A 147 11.15 16.10 -11.78
C ASP A 147 10.07 15.62 -12.75
N LEU A 148 9.52 14.43 -12.52
CA LEU A 148 8.28 13.98 -13.15
C LEU A 148 7.14 14.78 -12.51
N LYS A 149 7.10 16.09 -12.81
CA LYS A 149 5.90 16.91 -12.65
C LYS A 149 4.98 16.60 -13.82
N GLY A 150 4.30 15.48 -13.74
CA GLY A 150 3.36 15.00 -14.75
C GLY A 150 2.74 13.67 -14.32
N ASP A 151 1.49 13.76 -13.89
CA ASP A 151 0.47 12.71 -13.85
C ASP A 151 0.58 11.64 -12.75
N THR A 152 0.18 12.01 -11.53
CA THR A 152 -0.26 11.05 -10.49
C THR A 152 -1.60 10.38 -10.81
N THR A 153 -2.18 10.68 -11.97
CA THR A 153 -3.28 9.93 -12.58
C THR A 153 -2.68 9.11 -13.70
N ALA A 154 -2.13 7.94 -13.39
CA ALA A 154 -2.05 6.89 -14.39
C ALA A 154 -3.51 6.59 -14.78
N GLU A 155 -3.99 7.27 -15.82
CA GLU A 155 -5.26 6.98 -16.45
C GLU A 155 -5.12 5.56 -17.00
N LEU A 156 -5.47 4.57 -16.17
CA LEU A 156 -5.73 3.22 -16.63
C LEU A 156 -6.68 3.39 -17.81
N SER A 157 -6.32 2.85 -18.97
CA SER A 157 -7.20 2.99 -20.12
C SER A 157 -8.55 2.37 -19.75
N LEU A 158 -9.62 2.87 -20.36
CA LEU A 158 -10.97 2.41 -20.06
C LEU A 158 -11.07 0.87 -20.17
N GLU A 159 -10.34 0.30 -21.12
CA GLU A 159 -10.21 -1.14 -21.34
C GLU A 159 -9.53 -1.85 -20.17
N GLU A 160 -8.41 -1.33 -19.68
CA GLU A 160 -7.68 -1.89 -18.52
C GLU A 160 -8.54 -1.85 -17.24
N TYR A 161 -9.27 -0.76 -17.04
CA TYR A 161 -10.23 -0.63 -15.93
C TYR A 161 -11.38 -1.63 -16.04
N LEU A 162 -11.92 -1.84 -17.24
CA LEU A 162 -12.99 -2.81 -17.48
C LEU A 162 -12.51 -4.26 -17.28
N GLU A 163 -11.28 -4.58 -17.67
CA GLU A 163 -10.69 -5.90 -17.45
C GLU A 163 -10.43 -6.20 -15.98
N LEU A 164 -9.89 -5.22 -15.23
CA LEU A 164 -9.73 -5.31 -13.78
C LEU A 164 -11.09 -5.47 -13.07
N SER A 165 -12.09 -4.69 -13.49
CA SER A 165 -13.44 -4.77 -12.95
C SER A 165 -14.07 -6.15 -13.19
N ARG A 166 -13.90 -6.73 -14.40
CA ARG A 166 -14.38 -8.08 -14.71
C ARG A 166 -13.70 -9.16 -13.87
N GLN A 167 -12.40 -9.05 -13.62
CA GLN A 167 -11.67 -9.99 -12.76
C GLN A 167 -12.07 -9.88 -11.28
N SER A 168 -12.48 -8.68 -10.85
CA SER A 168 -12.93 -8.43 -9.47
C SER A 168 -14.35 -8.92 -9.20
N LEU A 169 -15.17 -9.16 -10.22
CA LEU A 169 -16.53 -9.67 -10.04
C LEU A 169 -16.51 -11.17 -9.71
N GLY A 170 -17.28 -11.56 -8.71
CA GLY A 170 -17.44 -12.97 -8.31
C GLY A 170 -18.43 -13.74 -9.19
N ASP A 171 -18.48 -15.07 -9.01
CA ASP A 171 -19.21 -16.00 -9.89
C ASP A 171 -20.75 -15.88 -9.82
N ASN A 172 -21.30 -15.25 -8.78
CA ASN A 172 -22.76 -15.08 -8.63
C ASN A 172 -23.24 -13.80 -9.33
N LEU A 173 -23.20 -13.81 -10.65
CA LEU A 173 -23.67 -12.70 -11.49
C LEU A 173 -25.18 -12.75 -11.68
N THR A 174 -25.80 -11.57 -11.64
CA THR A 174 -27.22 -11.42 -11.92
C THR A 174 -27.46 -11.40 -13.44
N PRO A 175 -28.32 -12.27 -14.00
CA PRO A 175 -28.62 -12.24 -15.43
C PRO A 175 -29.37 -10.95 -15.79
N LEU A 176 -28.97 -10.34 -16.91
CA LEU A 176 -29.59 -9.13 -17.43
C LEU A 176 -30.89 -9.48 -18.16
N THR A 177 -32.01 -9.40 -17.46
CA THR A 177 -33.36 -9.47 -18.05
C THR A 177 -33.93 -8.06 -18.22
N GLU A 178 -34.87 -7.88 -19.15
CA GLU A 178 -35.45 -6.56 -19.47
C GLU A 178 -36.11 -5.90 -18.26
N GLU A 179 -36.94 -6.65 -17.52
CA GLU A 179 -37.60 -6.19 -16.30
C GLU A 179 -36.61 -5.63 -15.28
N ARG A 180 -35.51 -6.36 -15.04
CA ARG A 180 -34.47 -5.98 -14.07
C ARG A 180 -33.62 -4.81 -14.56
N PHE A 181 -33.44 -4.68 -15.87
CA PHE A 181 -32.76 -3.53 -16.45
C PHE A 181 -33.59 -2.26 -16.29
N ILE A 182 -34.91 -2.33 -16.44
CA ILE A 182 -35.82 -1.21 -16.20
C ILE A 182 -35.75 -0.80 -14.73
N GLU A 183 -35.88 -1.76 -13.80
CA GLU A 183 -35.73 -1.49 -12.35
C GLU A 183 -34.37 -0.84 -12.02
N TRP A 184 -33.28 -1.36 -12.60
CA TRP A 184 -31.94 -0.78 -12.44
C TRP A 184 -31.84 0.64 -13.01
N LYS A 185 -32.44 0.89 -14.16
CA LYS A 185 -32.45 2.20 -14.83
C LYS A 185 -33.22 3.23 -14.03
N GLU A 186 -34.39 2.87 -13.52
CA GLU A 186 -35.18 3.73 -12.61
C GLU A 186 -34.42 4.02 -11.32
N LYS A 187 -33.77 3.00 -10.74
CA LYS A 187 -32.93 3.18 -9.56
C LYS A 187 -31.77 4.14 -9.83
N LYS A 188 -31.07 4.01 -10.97
CA LYS A 188 -29.97 4.91 -11.34
C LYS A 188 -30.44 6.35 -11.57
N LEU A 189 -31.59 6.53 -12.21
CA LEU A 189 -32.18 7.86 -12.42
C LEU A 189 -32.53 8.54 -11.08
N LYS A 190 -33.08 7.77 -10.14
CA LYS A 190 -33.39 8.26 -8.79
C LYS A 190 -32.12 8.64 -8.01
N GLU A 191 -31.10 7.78 -8.03
CA GLU A 191 -29.80 8.04 -7.39
C GLU A 191 -29.14 9.32 -7.94
N GLU A 192 -29.16 9.51 -9.27
CA GLU A 192 -28.60 10.71 -9.91
C GLU A 192 -29.36 11.98 -9.51
N LEU A 193 -30.69 11.93 -9.47
CA LEU A 193 -31.53 13.05 -9.08
C LEU A 193 -31.35 13.43 -7.60
N GLU A 194 -31.21 12.45 -6.72
CA GLU A 194 -30.89 12.68 -5.30
C GLU A 194 -29.49 13.29 -5.13
N HIS A 195 -28.50 12.81 -5.87
CA HIS A 195 -27.15 13.36 -5.87
C HIS A 195 -27.12 14.80 -6.41
N GLN A 196 -27.81 15.08 -7.51
CA GLN A 196 -27.94 16.42 -8.06
C GLN A 196 -28.62 17.38 -7.07
N LYS A 197 -29.70 16.95 -6.41
CA LYS A 197 -30.34 17.74 -5.35
C LYS A 197 -29.41 18.01 -4.19
N LYS A 198 -28.59 17.03 -3.79
CA LYS A 198 -27.60 17.20 -2.72
C LYS A 198 -26.51 18.20 -3.11
N LEU A 199 -26.01 18.13 -4.35
CA LEU A 199 -25.07 19.12 -4.88
C LEU A 199 -25.70 20.51 -4.98
N GLN A 200 -26.95 20.60 -5.39
CA GLN A 200 -27.68 21.86 -5.45
C GLN A 200 -27.90 22.44 -4.06
N ALA A 201 -28.27 21.64 -3.05
CA ALA A 201 -28.42 22.10 -1.67
C ALA A 201 -27.07 22.49 -1.04
N LEU A 202 -25.98 21.81 -1.41
CA LEU A 202 -24.63 22.14 -0.94
C LEU A 202 -24.06 23.39 -1.63
N SER A 203 -24.37 23.58 -2.91
CA SER A 203 -23.92 24.72 -3.72
C SER A 203 -24.81 25.95 -3.55
N SER A 204 -26.10 25.75 -3.29
CA SER A 204 -27.08 26.78 -2.99
C SER A 204 -27.18 26.86 -1.47
N GLY A 205 -26.12 27.35 -0.83
CA GLY A 205 -26.29 28.00 0.46
C GLY A 205 -27.45 28.99 0.32
N PRO A 206 -28.43 28.97 1.23
CA PRO A 206 -29.72 29.55 0.95
C PRO A 206 -29.56 31.04 0.64
N LYS A 207 -30.06 31.45 -0.53
CA LYS A 207 -30.03 32.87 -0.93
C LYS A 207 -30.80 33.63 0.13
N GLY A 208 -30.29 34.78 0.59
CA GLY A 208 -30.89 35.51 1.72
C GLY A 208 -32.41 35.67 1.61
N LEU A 209 -32.93 35.88 0.40
CA LEU A 209 -34.37 35.96 0.10
C LEU A 209 -35.15 34.66 0.40
N GLU A 210 -34.60 33.49 0.04
CA GLU A 210 -35.25 32.19 0.31
C GLU A 210 -35.31 31.87 1.82
N LEU A 211 -34.35 32.41 2.59
CA LEU A 211 -34.37 32.33 4.05
C LEU A 211 -35.55 33.10 4.65
N PHE A 212 -35.87 34.28 4.11
CA PHE A 212 -37.00 35.10 4.55
C PHE A 212 -38.35 34.41 4.33
N GLU A 213 -38.51 33.69 3.22
CA GLU A 213 -39.77 32.99 2.91
C GLU A 213 -39.88 31.63 3.61
N SER A 214 -38.80 30.87 3.72
CA SER A 214 -38.82 29.51 4.28
C SER A 214 -38.70 29.46 5.80
N ARG A 215 -38.08 30.48 6.43
CA ARG A 215 -37.94 30.54 7.89
C ARG A 215 -37.98 31.98 8.41
N PRO A 216 -39.14 32.65 8.36
CA PRO A 216 -39.31 34.03 8.84
C PRO A 216 -38.94 34.22 10.32
N GLU A 217 -39.09 33.18 11.14
CA GLU A 217 -38.85 33.26 12.59
C GLU A 217 -37.38 33.47 12.98
N ILE A 218 -36.42 33.23 12.09
CA ILE A 218 -35.01 33.57 12.36
C ILE A 218 -34.77 35.09 12.27
N PHE A 219 -35.64 35.83 11.58
CA PHE A 219 -35.54 37.29 11.40
C PHE A 219 -36.43 38.07 12.36
N LEU A 220 -37.11 37.39 13.28
CA LEU A 220 -37.77 38.03 14.40
C LEU A 220 -36.72 38.18 15.49
N ASP A 221 -36.44 39.42 15.89
CA ASP A 221 -35.57 39.70 17.02
C ASP A 221 -36.10 39.00 18.28
N ASP A 222 -35.20 38.49 19.12
CA ASP A 222 -35.59 37.84 20.36
C ASP A 222 -36.11 38.87 21.37
N GLU A 223 -36.90 38.42 22.36
CA GLU A 223 -37.49 39.31 23.38
C GLU A 223 -36.44 40.03 24.26
N GLU A 224 -35.15 39.68 24.15
CA GLU A 224 -34.03 40.31 24.85
C GLU A 224 -33.30 41.37 23.99
N ALA A 225 -33.68 41.53 22.72
CA ALA A 225 -33.26 42.65 21.89
C ALA A 225 -33.83 43.96 22.45
N VAL A 226 -33.01 44.66 23.22
CA VAL A 226 -33.33 45.98 23.73
C VAL A 226 -33.64 46.90 22.56
N ASP A 227 -34.80 47.54 22.60
CA ASP A 227 -35.24 48.56 21.64
C ASP A 227 -34.37 49.82 21.86
N VAL A 228 -33.13 49.75 21.40
CA VAL A 228 -32.18 50.85 21.48
C VAL A 228 -32.68 51.91 20.51
N ASP A 229 -33.18 53.03 21.03
CA ASP A 229 -33.47 54.20 20.21
C ASP A 229 -32.13 54.73 19.66
N TYR A 230 -31.79 54.25 18.46
CA TYR A 230 -30.60 54.64 17.72
C TYR A 230 -30.52 56.16 17.50
N LYS A 231 -31.64 56.89 17.66
CA LYS A 231 -31.67 58.34 17.55
C LYS A 231 -31.05 59.04 18.75
N GLU A 232 -31.16 58.50 19.96
CA GLU A 232 -30.65 59.13 21.19
C GLU A 232 -29.12 58.97 21.33
N ARG A 233 -28.56 57.86 20.80
CA ARG A 233 -27.11 57.62 20.78
C ARG A 233 -26.31 58.66 19.98
N CYS A 234 -26.90 59.25 18.93
CA CYS A 234 -26.21 60.24 18.10
C CYS A 234 -26.13 61.65 18.74
N TYR A 235 -26.89 61.95 19.79
CA TYR A 235 -26.90 63.28 20.42
C TYR A 235 -26.09 63.35 21.73
N SER A 236 -25.72 62.22 22.33
CA SER A 236 -24.95 62.20 23.59
C SER A 236 -23.43 62.30 23.40
N GLU A 237 -22.92 62.15 22.17
CA GLU A 237 -21.48 62.22 21.85
C GLU A 237 -20.99 63.65 21.58
N GLU A 238 -21.89 64.64 21.47
CA GLU A 238 -21.52 66.05 21.20
C GLU A 238 -21.32 66.92 22.47
N GLU A 239 -21.80 66.51 23.65
CA GLU A 239 -21.77 67.37 24.86
C GLU A 239 -20.49 67.25 25.73
N GLU A 240 -19.56 66.34 25.44
CA GLU A 240 -18.41 66.04 26.32
C GLU A 240 -17.06 66.66 25.93
N GLU A 241 -16.91 67.36 24.78
CA GLU A 241 -15.59 67.83 24.31
C GLU A 241 -15.18 69.27 24.69
N ASP A 242 -16.06 70.13 25.22
CA ASP A 242 -15.73 71.55 25.45
C ASP A 242 -15.59 71.97 26.93
N ALA A 243 -14.73 71.28 27.69
CA ALA A 243 -14.28 71.76 29.00
C ALA A 243 -12.87 72.40 28.93
N PRO A 244 -12.72 73.71 29.15
CA PRO A 244 -11.43 74.40 29.00
C PRO A 244 -10.47 74.12 30.16
N ILE A 245 -9.26 73.65 29.82
CA ILE A 245 -8.15 73.46 30.76
C ILE A 245 -7.59 74.84 31.14
N TYR A 246 -7.66 75.22 32.41
CA TYR A 246 -6.91 76.38 32.94
C TYR A 246 -5.49 75.95 33.33
N ASN A 247 -4.52 76.76 32.89
CA ASN A 247 -3.06 76.58 33.02
C ASN A 247 -2.54 76.52 34.46
#